data_AF-A0A7W7RY39-F1
#
_entry.id   AF-A0A7W7RY39-F1
#
_cell.length_a   1.000
_cell.length_b   1.000
_cell.length_c   1.000
_cell.angle_alpha   90.00
_cell.angle_beta   90.00
_cell.angle_gamma   90.00
#
_symmetry.space_group_name_H-M   'P 1'
#
loop_
_entity.id
_entity.type
_entity.pdbx_description
1 polymer ?
#
loop_
_entity_poly.entity_id
_entity_poly.type
_entity_poly.pdbx_seq_one_letter_code
_entity_poly.pdbx_strand_id
1 'polypeptide(L)'
;MTVAWGFWASDLPGRSGAAGLGCLGPTLVARRDRPSIVRYRNQLPARHLLQRSIDQTLWRQVRGVPPDPPGGRHLDMPHDVTVWNVVHLHGGWNPPQSDGNPAAWFTPHGLHGPLYATLPGAAPNEAIYAYGNRQRATMLWYHDHGMDLTRLNNYAGLAGVYVIREQAEDTLGLPQGRFEVPLIVQDRTFNRDGSLFYPAKGVTPYHPIWSPEVFGDTPIVNGKAYPFLAVEPRRYRLRVLNASNSRFYHLWFGDGRTRLPFWLIGIGGGLRDHALRCTDLLMAPADRADIVIDFASVPFGSTLTLMNDAAAPYPGGGGGPAGRPTDLDRRTAGGARLQRRDGPGHRRRQGAEARSAVPCRSDLPAAGYLQGRQRPLIDAQAGIGLPRMLEELSPHVRVDQSTGDVVIRPPGLRKDARPIDLTLTEHDQILLVPSHFVWPELIAVAQKDLRDSQERLTVLIFYALGRYPDRPRSKSGATER
;
A
#
# COMPACT_ATOMS: atom_id res chain seq x y z
N MET A 1 11.13 9.61 8.54
CA MET A 1 10.41 8.34 8.81
C MET A 1 9.03 8.74 9.32
N THR A 2 7.95 8.28 8.68
CA THR A 2 6.57 8.61 9.10
C THR A 2 6.12 7.65 10.19
N VAL A 3 5.54 8.18 11.27
CA VAL A 3 4.85 7.36 12.26
C VAL A 3 3.44 7.08 11.77
N ALA A 4 3.06 5.80 11.76
CA ALA A 4 1.74 5.30 11.42
C ALA A 4 1.35 4.21 12.43
N TRP A 5 0.06 3.93 12.52
CA TRP A 5 -0.48 2.77 13.19
C TRP A 5 -0.53 1.57 12.24
N GLY A 6 -0.77 0.40 12.79
CA GLY A 6 -0.88 -0.84 12.02
C GLY A 6 -1.29 -2.01 12.91
N PHE A 7 -1.68 -3.11 12.28
CA PHE A 7 -1.85 -4.38 12.98
C PHE A 7 -0.56 -5.20 12.89
N TRP A 8 -0.27 -5.91 13.97
CA TRP A 8 0.92 -6.74 14.10
C TRP A 8 0.47 -8.08 14.64
N ALA A 9 0.92 -9.17 14.00
CA ALA A 9 0.72 -10.52 14.53
C ALA A 9 1.94 -10.92 15.35
N SER A 10 1.71 -11.33 16.59
CA SER A 10 2.68 -11.98 17.47
C SER A 10 2.39 -13.49 17.53
N ASP A 11 3.35 -14.26 18.07
CA ASP A 11 3.18 -15.68 18.39
C ASP A 11 2.79 -16.57 17.19
N LEU A 12 3.44 -16.35 16.04
CA LEU A 12 3.19 -17.13 14.84
C LEU A 12 3.83 -18.52 14.92
N PRO A 13 3.07 -19.61 14.72
CA PRO A 13 3.61 -20.97 14.71
C PRO A 13 4.74 -21.11 13.69
N GLY A 14 5.89 -21.62 14.12
CA GLY A 14 7.04 -21.89 13.24
C GLY A 14 7.78 -20.64 12.75
N ARG A 15 7.54 -19.45 13.32
CA ARG A 15 8.25 -18.22 12.94
C ARG A 15 8.72 -17.44 14.16
N SER A 16 10.02 -17.15 14.24
CA SER A 16 10.56 -16.21 15.22
C SER A 16 10.31 -14.77 14.72
N GLY A 17 9.59 -13.97 15.52
CA GLY A 17 9.35 -12.55 15.25
C GLY A 17 7.90 -12.22 14.86
N ALA A 18 7.54 -10.93 15.01
CA ALA A 18 6.21 -10.44 14.64
C ALA A 18 6.04 -10.34 13.11
N ALA A 19 4.83 -10.54 12.59
CA ALA A 19 4.50 -10.25 11.19
C ALA A 19 3.63 -8.99 11.06
N GLY A 20 4.00 -8.12 10.13
CA GLY A 20 3.32 -6.87 9.79
C GLY A 20 4.25 -5.96 9.00
N LEU A 21 3.71 -5.08 8.16
CA LEU A 21 4.50 -4.17 7.31
C LEU A 21 4.85 -2.83 8.02
N GLY A 22 4.63 -2.74 9.33
CA GLY A 22 4.78 -1.52 10.12
C GLY A 22 3.61 -0.55 9.97
N CYS A 23 3.20 -0.26 8.73
CA CYS A 23 1.92 0.34 8.38
C CYS A 23 1.08 -0.69 7.61
N LEU A 24 -0.22 -0.80 7.93
CA LEU A 24 -1.09 -1.91 7.53
C LEU A 24 -0.78 -3.23 8.25
N GLY A 25 -1.82 -4.06 8.36
CA GLY A 25 -1.78 -5.38 8.98
C GLY A 25 -1.27 -6.49 8.07
N PRO A 26 -0.87 -7.65 8.64
CA PRO A 26 -0.51 -8.82 7.85
C PRO A 26 -1.68 -9.30 6.99
N THR A 27 -1.38 -9.91 5.84
CA THR A 27 -2.40 -10.62 5.08
C THR A 27 -2.80 -11.89 5.84
N LEU A 28 -4.06 -11.98 6.24
CA LEU A 28 -4.63 -13.17 6.84
C LEU A 28 -5.18 -14.05 5.73
N VAL A 29 -4.85 -15.35 5.73
CA VAL A 29 -5.34 -16.30 4.74
C VAL A 29 -6.11 -17.39 5.45
N ALA A 30 -7.38 -17.54 5.10
CA ALA A 30 -8.27 -18.56 5.61
C ALA A 30 -8.71 -19.51 4.50
N ARG A 31 -9.23 -20.67 4.88
CA ARG A 31 -9.90 -21.60 3.97
C ARG A 31 -11.40 -21.54 4.23
N ARG A 32 -12.19 -21.62 3.15
CA ARG A 32 -13.65 -21.68 3.21
C ARG A 32 -14.09 -22.81 4.16
N ASP A 33 -15.12 -22.53 4.95
CA ASP A 33 -15.73 -23.43 5.94
C ASP A 33 -14.80 -23.88 7.08
N ARG A 34 -13.58 -23.30 7.19
CA ARG A 34 -12.70 -23.47 8.34
C ARG A 34 -12.73 -22.22 9.21
N PRO A 35 -13.26 -22.27 10.43
CA PRO A 35 -13.31 -21.10 11.30
C PRO A 35 -11.91 -20.55 11.62
N SER A 36 -11.80 -19.22 11.68
CA SER A 36 -10.63 -18.51 12.19
C SER A 36 -10.99 -17.84 13.51
N ILE A 37 -10.11 -17.94 14.50
CA ILE A 37 -10.23 -17.18 15.76
C ILE A 37 -9.12 -16.14 15.77
N VAL A 38 -9.48 -14.87 15.95
CA VAL A 38 -8.54 -13.76 16.00
C VAL A 38 -8.72 -12.99 17.29
N ARG A 39 -7.64 -12.90 18.08
CA ARG A 39 -7.56 -12.03 19.25
C ARG A 39 -6.97 -10.69 18.84
N TYR A 40 -7.78 -9.65 18.86
CA TYR A 40 -7.35 -8.27 18.70
C TYR A 40 -6.99 -7.70 20.06
N ARG A 41 -5.81 -7.08 20.18
CA ARG A 41 -5.36 -6.41 21.40
C ARG A 41 -5.03 -4.96 21.08
N ASN A 42 -5.57 -4.03 21.87
CA ASN A 42 -5.27 -2.62 21.73
C ASN A 42 -4.07 -2.25 22.61
N GLN A 43 -2.92 -2.03 21.96
CA GLN A 43 -1.68 -1.55 22.58
C GLN A 43 -1.29 -0.15 22.06
N LEU A 44 -2.25 0.59 21.51
CA LEU A 44 -2.01 1.96 21.06
C LEU A 44 -1.83 2.92 22.25
N PRO A 45 -1.19 4.08 22.06
CA PRO A 45 -1.15 5.13 23.08
C PRO A 45 -2.55 5.64 23.43
N ALA A 46 -2.73 6.21 24.62
CA ALA A 46 -4.00 6.84 25.04
C ALA A 46 -4.38 8.09 24.22
N ARG A 47 -3.37 8.72 23.60
CA ARG A 47 -3.50 9.93 22.78
C ARG A 47 -3.37 9.60 21.31
N HIS A 48 -4.33 10.06 20.51
CA HIS A 48 -4.40 9.74 19.09
C HIS A 48 -3.23 10.37 18.30
N LEU A 49 -2.70 9.65 17.31
CA LEU A 49 -1.63 10.15 16.42
C LEU A 49 -2.02 11.45 15.72
N LEU A 50 -3.26 11.49 15.23
CA LEU A 50 -3.91 12.65 14.60
C LEU A 50 -4.68 13.51 15.61
N GLN A 51 -4.15 13.74 16.82
CA GLN A 51 -4.86 14.42 17.91
C GLN A 51 -5.52 15.73 17.49
N ARG A 52 -4.87 16.52 16.62
CA ARG A 52 -5.37 17.82 16.17
C ARG A 52 -6.65 17.71 15.33
N SER A 53 -6.94 16.54 14.79
CA SER A 53 -8.09 16.24 13.93
C SER A 53 -9.23 15.51 14.65
N ILE A 54 -9.08 15.28 15.95
CA ILE A 54 -10.11 14.71 16.83
C ILE A 54 -11.16 15.79 17.07
N ASP A 55 -12.36 15.60 16.51
CA ASP A 55 -13.50 16.47 16.77
C ASP A 55 -14.37 15.87 17.87
N GLN A 56 -14.15 16.31 19.11
CA GLN A 56 -14.89 15.81 20.27
C GLN A 56 -16.39 16.14 20.23
N THR A 57 -16.79 17.08 19.37
CA THR A 57 -18.20 17.47 19.22
C THR A 57 -19.06 16.37 18.59
N LEU A 58 -18.44 15.37 17.97
CA LEU A 58 -19.11 14.19 17.39
C LEU A 58 -19.72 13.30 18.48
N TRP A 59 -19.12 13.24 19.67
CA TRP A 59 -19.59 12.34 20.73
C TRP A 59 -19.93 13.01 22.05
N ARG A 60 -19.46 14.24 22.29
CA ARG A 60 -19.74 14.96 23.54
C ARG A 60 -20.02 16.45 23.33
N GLN A 61 -20.63 17.06 24.34
CA GLN A 61 -20.84 18.50 24.38
C GLN A 61 -19.51 19.22 24.60
N VAL A 62 -19.24 20.23 23.76
CA VAL A 62 -18.05 21.09 23.87
C VAL A 62 -18.50 22.52 24.13
N ARG A 63 -17.98 23.11 25.21
CA ARG A 63 -18.32 24.48 25.62
C ARG A 63 -18.03 25.45 24.47
N GLY A 64 -19.01 26.29 24.14
CA GLY A 64 -18.89 27.29 23.07
C GLY A 64 -19.17 26.75 21.66
N VAL A 65 -19.46 25.46 21.51
CA VAL A 65 -19.89 24.87 20.23
C VAL A 65 -21.38 24.57 20.29
N PRO A 66 -22.19 25.04 19.31
CA PRO A 66 -23.62 24.72 19.27
C PRO A 66 -23.85 23.20 19.19
N PRO A 67 -24.99 22.70 19.70
CA PRO A 67 -25.34 21.28 19.61
C PRO A 67 -25.62 20.86 18.15
N ASP A 68 -25.31 19.62 17.81
CA ASP A 68 -25.56 19.08 16.46
C ASP A 68 -27.06 18.74 16.25
N PRO A 69 -27.72 19.23 15.18
CA PRO A 69 -29.11 18.88 14.86
C PRO A 69 -29.23 17.62 13.98
N PRO A 70 -30.17 16.66 14.21
CA PRO A 70 -31.10 16.48 15.32
C PRO A 70 -30.83 15.12 16.01
N GLY A 71 -29.79 15.03 16.86
CA GLY A 71 -29.41 13.72 17.42
C GLY A 71 -28.82 13.77 18.82
N GLY A 72 -28.06 14.81 19.16
CA GLY A 72 -27.38 14.83 20.45
C GLY A 72 -26.14 13.92 20.45
N ARG A 73 -25.27 14.21 21.42
CA ARG A 73 -23.93 13.67 21.57
C ARG A 73 -24.00 12.50 22.55
N HIS A 74 -23.61 11.29 22.15
CA HIS A 74 -24.02 10.05 22.85
C HIS A 74 -22.90 9.27 23.57
N LEU A 75 -21.65 9.76 23.64
CA LEU A 75 -20.63 9.11 24.47
C LEU A 75 -20.04 10.04 25.52
N ASP A 76 -20.17 9.63 26.78
CA ASP A 76 -19.52 10.28 27.93
C ASP A 76 -18.12 9.67 28.16
N MET A 77 -17.22 9.87 27.19
CA MET A 77 -15.83 9.42 27.27
C MET A 77 -14.99 10.36 28.13
N PRO A 78 -14.04 9.85 28.95
CA PRO A 78 -13.09 10.68 29.66
C PRO A 78 -12.35 11.64 28.72
N HIS A 79 -12.11 12.87 29.17
CA HIS A 79 -11.59 13.97 28.33
C HIS A 79 -10.23 13.70 27.69
N ASP A 80 -9.41 12.88 28.34
CA ASP A 80 -8.04 12.52 27.98
C ASP A 80 -7.97 11.27 27.09
N VAL A 81 -9.05 10.50 26.98
CA VAL A 81 -9.13 9.31 26.15
C VAL A 81 -9.57 9.69 24.74
N THR A 82 -8.68 9.46 23.77
CA THR A 82 -8.95 9.76 22.35
C THR A 82 -8.63 8.60 21.43
N VAL A 83 -8.42 7.41 22.01
CA VAL A 83 -8.10 6.19 21.29
C VAL A 83 -9.02 5.07 21.77
N TRP A 84 -9.92 4.69 20.90
CA TRP A 84 -10.69 3.45 20.96
C TRP A 84 -10.81 2.91 19.56
N ASN A 85 -10.95 1.59 19.46
CA ASN A 85 -11.06 0.90 18.19
C ASN A 85 -11.94 -0.34 18.30
N VAL A 86 -12.41 -0.82 17.16
CA VAL A 86 -13.06 -2.13 17.00
C VAL A 86 -12.75 -2.61 15.59
N VAL A 87 -12.43 -3.90 15.42
CA VAL A 87 -12.06 -4.41 14.10
C VAL A 87 -13.29 -4.94 13.37
N HIS A 88 -13.56 -4.40 12.19
CA HIS A 88 -14.57 -4.93 11.27
C HIS A 88 -13.89 -5.76 10.18
N LEU A 89 -14.38 -6.98 9.94
CA LEU A 89 -13.97 -7.80 8.79
C LEU A 89 -14.93 -7.53 7.63
N HIS A 90 -14.58 -6.56 6.82
CA HIS A 90 -15.38 -6.08 5.70
C HIS A 90 -15.56 -7.15 4.61
N GLY A 91 -16.82 -7.43 4.32
CA GLY A 91 -17.24 -8.49 3.39
C GLY A 91 -17.34 -9.86 4.05
N GLY A 92 -17.08 -9.98 5.35
CA GLY A 92 -17.25 -11.22 6.10
C GLY A 92 -18.71 -11.45 6.48
N TRP A 93 -19.16 -12.68 6.39
CA TRP A 93 -20.44 -13.14 6.94
C TRP A 93 -20.20 -13.58 8.38
N ASN A 94 -20.23 -12.59 9.27
CA ASN A 94 -19.87 -12.74 10.67
C ASN A 94 -21.11 -12.66 11.57
N PRO A 95 -21.11 -13.32 12.75
CA PRO A 95 -22.08 -13.01 13.78
C PRO A 95 -21.87 -11.58 14.28
N PRO A 96 -22.92 -10.87 14.75
CA PRO A 96 -22.83 -9.46 15.12
C PRO A 96 -21.79 -9.17 16.21
N GLN A 97 -21.55 -10.13 17.12
CA GLN A 97 -20.55 -10.02 18.18
C GLN A 97 -19.10 -10.04 17.68
N SER A 98 -18.86 -10.50 16.44
CA SER A 98 -17.54 -10.55 15.80
C SER A 98 -17.47 -9.68 14.53
N ASP A 99 -18.52 -8.92 14.24
CA ASP A 99 -18.58 -8.11 13.03
C ASP A 99 -17.89 -6.76 13.19
N GLY A 100 -17.69 -6.28 14.42
CA GLY A 100 -17.07 -4.97 14.67
C GLY A 100 -18.06 -3.82 14.60
N ASN A 101 -19.22 -3.98 15.26
CA ASN A 101 -20.19 -2.89 15.43
C ASN A 101 -19.48 -1.63 15.97
N PRO A 102 -19.75 -0.42 15.44
CA PRO A 102 -19.03 0.77 15.87
C PRO A 102 -19.09 1.07 17.36
N ALA A 103 -20.17 0.69 18.06
CA ALA A 103 -20.32 0.86 19.50
C ALA A 103 -19.77 -0.31 20.34
N ALA A 104 -19.13 -1.31 19.71
CA ALA A 104 -18.44 -2.42 20.36
C ALA A 104 -16.94 -2.14 20.58
N TRP A 105 -16.56 -0.86 20.60
CA TRP A 105 -15.18 -0.42 20.75
C TRP A 105 -14.58 -0.75 22.12
N PHE A 106 -13.25 -0.79 22.17
CA PHE A 106 -12.48 -0.91 23.39
C PHE A 106 -11.22 -0.03 23.33
N THR A 107 -10.72 0.35 24.50
CA THR A 107 -9.55 1.25 24.64
C THR A 107 -8.30 0.48 25.08
N PRO A 108 -7.09 1.08 24.99
CA PRO A 108 -5.88 0.49 25.54
C PRO A 108 -5.94 0.23 27.05
N HIS A 109 -6.80 0.97 27.77
CA HIS A 109 -6.95 0.90 29.23
C HIS A 109 -8.18 0.09 29.68
N GLY A 110 -8.86 -0.58 28.75
CA GLY A 110 -9.96 -1.50 29.08
C GLY A 110 -11.32 -0.86 29.33
N LEU A 111 -11.51 0.41 28.96
CA LEU A 111 -12.86 0.98 28.78
C LEU A 111 -13.50 0.41 27.51
N HIS A 112 -14.82 0.20 27.56
CA HIS A 112 -15.61 -0.46 26.53
C HIS A 112 -16.82 0.37 26.11
N GLY A 113 -17.19 0.25 24.84
CA GLY A 113 -18.44 0.76 24.31
C GLY A 113 -19.65 -0.09 24.73
N PRO A 114 -20.87 0.45 24.60
CA PRO A 114 -22.07 -0.19 25.13
C PRO A 114 -22.43 -1.52 24.46
N LEU A 115 -21.89 -1.79 23.27
CA LEU A 115 -22.11 -3.04 22.54
C LEU A 115 -20.87 -3.95 22.53
N TYR A 116 -19.89 -3.67 23.38
CA TYR A 116 -18.66 -4.48 23.46
C TYR A 116 -19.02 -5.95 23.75
N ALA A 117 -18.52 -6.83 22.89
CA ALA A 117 -18.73 -8.26 22.99
C ALA A 117 -17.46 -8.99 22.53
N THR A 118 -17.14 -10.09 23.19
CA THR A 118 -15.97 -10.91 22.90
C THR A 118 -16.22 -12.35 23.34
N LEU A 119 -15.51 -13.30 22.72
CA LEU A 119 -15.42 -14.66 23.27
C LEU A 119 -14.70 -14.68 24.63
N PRO A 120 -14.94 -15.71 25.47
CA PRO A 120 -14.30 -15.86 26.77
C PRO A 120 -12.76 -15.87 26.69
N GLY A 121 -12.11 -15.35 27.74
CA GLY A 121 -10.65 -15.33 27.86
C GLY A 121 -9.95 -14.12 27.23
N ALA A 122 -10.69 -13.06 26.91
CA ALA A 122 -10.14 -11.77 26.51
C ALA A 122 -9.74 -10.94 27.74
N ALA A 123 -8.57 -10.30 27.69
CA ALA A 123 -8.20 -9.26 28.66
C ALA A 123 -9.02 -7.97 28.43
N PRO A 124 -9.05 -7.01 29.38
CA PRO A 124 -9.85 -5.78 29.23
C PRO A 124 -9.56 -4.96 27.97
N ASN A 125 -8.33 -4.96 27.46
CA ASN A 125 -7.95 -4.25 26.23
C ASN A 125 -7.96 -5.15 24.98
N GLU A 126 -8.72 -6.24 25.00
CA GLU A 126 -8.79 -7.22 23.91
C GLU A 126 -10.21 -7.46 23.42
N ALA A 127 -10.34 -8.03 22.23
CA ALA A 127 -11.54 -8.69 21.76
C ALA A 127 -11.14 -9.96 20.98
N ILE A 128 -11.81 -11.08 21.24
CA ILE A 128 -11.60 -12.35 20.56
C ILE A 128 -12.80 -12.60 19.65
N TYR A 129 -12.55 -12.62 18.35
CA TYR A 129 -13.56 -12.80 17.31
C TYR A 129 -13.43 -14.15 16.61
N ALA A 130 -14.58 -14.72 16.25
CA ALA A 130 -14.66 -15.94 15.46
C ALA A 130 -15.28 -15.65 14.09
N TYR A 131 -14.51 -15.95 13.05
CA TYR A 131 -14.93 -15.83 11.66
C TYR A 131 -15.23 -17.21 11.12
N GLY A 132 -16.50 -17.46 10.79
CA GLY A 132 -16.94 -18.78 10.31
C GLY A 132 -16.40 -19.14 8.93
N ASN A 133 -16.06 -18.13 8.10
CA ASN A 133 -15.59 -18.29 6.72
C ASN A 133 -16.54 -19.11 5.82
N ARG A 134 -17.85 -19.09 6.13
CA ARG A 134 -18.90 -19.85 5.42
C ARG A 134 -19.43 -19.11 4.20
N GLN A 135 -18.53 -18.60 3.37
CA GLN A 135 -18.87 -17.79 2.19
C GLN A 135 -17.94 -18.13 1.03
N ARG A 136 -18.24 -17.59 -0.15
CA ARG A 136 -17.39 -17.76 -1.34
C ARG A 136 -15.96 -17.27 -1.09
N ALA A 137 -15.00 -17.91 -1.75
CA ALA A 137 -13.63 -17.41 -1.79
C ALA A 137 -13.60 -16.01 -2.40
N THR A 138 -12.90 -15.10 -1.74
CA THR A 138 -12.82 -13.68 -2.11
C THR A 138 -11.72 -12.98 -1.30
N MET A 139 -11.37 -11.77 -1.73
CA MET A 139 -10.60 -10.83 -0.92
C MET A 139 -11.54 -9.97 -0.06
N LEU A 140 -11.44 -10.18 1.24
CA LEU A 140 -11.96 -9.34 2.30
C LEU A 140 -10.85 -8.41 2.78
N TRP A 141 -11.19 -7.50 3.67
CA TRP A 141 -10.21 -6.68 4.36
C TRP A 141 -10.72 -6.39 5.76
N TYR A 142 -9.81 -6.22 6.70
CA TYR A 142 -10.14 -5.85 8.07
C TYR A 142 -9.62 -4.45 8.36
N HIS A 143 -10.41 -3.65 9.06
CA HIS A 143 -10.06 -2.28 9.39
C HIS A 143 -10.73 -1.84 10.69
N ASP A 144 -10.32 -0.69 11.22
CA ASP A 144 -11.02 -0.12 12.35
C ASP A 144 -12.42 0.38 11.98
N HIS A 145 -13.37 0.25 12.90
CA HIS A 145 -14.74 0.68 12.75
C HIS A 145 -15.25 1.43 14.00
N GLY A 146 -14.35 1.94 14.85
CA GLY A 146 -14.72 2.56 16.13
C GLY A 146 -15.59 3.81 15.93
N MET A 147 -16.70 3.89 16.68
CA MET A 147 -17.63 5.01 16.62
C MET A 147 -16.88 6.35 16.64
N ASP A 148 -17.22 7.25 15.71
CA ASP A 148 -16.63 8.59 15.54
C ASP A 148 -15.13 8.66 15.19
N LEU A 149 -14.37 7.56 15.26
CA LEU A 149 -12.92 7.55 15.01
C LEU A 149 -12.50 6.78 13.77
N THR A 150 -13.38 5.98 13.14
CA THR A 150 -13.08 5.19 11.92
C THR A 150 -12.24 5.96 10.90
N ARG A 151 -12.60 7.21 10.60
CA ARG A 151 -11.89 8.05 9.61
C ARG A 151 -10.43 8.29 9.99
N LEU A 152 -10.12 8.44 11.27
CA LEU A 152 -8.79 8.78 11.78
C LEU A 152 -7.97 7.52 12.04
N ASN A 153 -8.59 6.49 12.62
CA ASN A 153 -7.98 5.19 12.90
C ASN A 153 -7.52 4.51 11.60
N ASN A 154 -8.36 4.50 10.56
CA ASN A 154 -8.01 3.94 9.25
C ASN A 154 -6.93 4.77 8.55
N TYR A 155 -7.01 6.10 8.63
CA TYR A 155 -6.01 6.99 8.05
C TYR A 155 -4.64 6.84 8.73
N ALA A 156 -4.63 6.63 10.05
CA ALA A 156 -3.43 6.34 10.83
C ALA A 156 -2.79 5.00 10.42
N GLY A 157 -3.56 4.03 9.91
CA GLY A 157 -3.03 2.82 9.28
C GLY A 157 -3.65 1.50 9.72
N LEU A 158 -4.76 1.52 10.49
CA LEU A 158 -5.46 0.31 10.93
C LEU A 158 -6.29 -0.32 9.80
N ALA A 159 -5.62 -0.96 8.84
CA ALA A 159 -6.24 -1.76 7.80
C ALA A 159 -5.34 -2.94 7.41
N GLY A 160 -5.91 -4.04 6.92
CA GLY A 160 -5.18 -5.19 6.39
C GLY A 160 -6.07 -6.07 5.52
N VAL A 161 -5.48 -7.02 4.79
CA VAL A 161 -6.22 -7.89 3.86
C VAL A 161 -6.51 -9.24 4.50
N TYR A 162 -7.69 -9.79 4.22
CA TYR A 162 -8.09 -11.13 4.62
C TYR A 162 -8.59 -11.89 3.39
N VAL A 163 -8.00 -13.04 3.07
CA VAL A 163 -8.37 -13.81 1.87
C VAL A 163 -8.97 -15.15 2.28
N ILE A 164 -10.20 -15.42 1.84
CA ILE A 164 -10.79 -16.77 1.91
C ILE A 164 -10.42 -17.50 0.63
N ARG A 165 -9.79 -18.67 0.80
CA ARG A 165 -9.40 -19.58 -0.28
C ARG A 165 -10.33 -20.78 -0.33
N GLU A 166 -10.59 -21.31 -1.51
CA GLU A 166 -11.28 -22.58 -1.69
C GLU A 166 -10.57 -23.43 -2.74
N GLN A 167 -10.69 -24.76 -2.61
CA GLN A 167 -9.97 -25.70 -3.46
C GLN A 167 -10.44 -25.66 -4.92
N ALA A 168 -11.70 -25.28 -5.16
CA ALA A 168 -12.21 -25.12 -6.51
C ALA A 168 -11.44 -24.04 -7.29
N GLU A 169 -11.04 -22.93 -6.65
CA GLU A 169 -10.20 -21.89 -7.30
C GLU A 169 -8.83 -22.42 -7.73
N ASP A 170 -8.28 -23.40 -7.01
CA ASP A 170 -6.95 -23.97 -7.28
C ASP A 170 -6.93 -24.70 -8.65
N THR A 171 -8.09 -25.20 -9.12
CA THR A 171 -8.24 -25.86 -10.42
C THR A 171 -8.31 -24.91 -11.62
N LEU A 172 -8.50 -23.61 -11.39
CA LEU A 172 -8.69 -22.61 -12.46
C LEU A 172 -7.37 -22.17 -13.12
N GLY A 173 -6.22 -22.57 -12.57
CA GLY A 173 -4.91 -22.18 -13.09
C GLY A 173 -4.66 -20.67 -13.04
N LEU A 174 -5.32 -19.95 -12.14
CA LEU A 174 -5.08 -18.53 -11.90
C LEU A 174 -3.65 -18.30 -11.39
N PRO A 175 -3.03 -17.13 -11.63
CA PRO A 175 -1.74 -16.82 -11.01
C PRO A 175 -1.81 -16.90 -9.48
N GLN A 176 -0.81 -17.56 -8.87
CA GLN A 176 -0.71 -17.83 -7.44
C GLN A 176 0.70 -17.51 -6.91
N GLY A 177 0.87 -17.58 -5.59
CA GLY A 177 2.16 -17.36 -4.93
C GLY A 177 2.69 -15.95 -5.21
N ARG A 178 3.94 -15.83 -5.64
CA ARG A 178 4.56 -14.52 -5.95
C ARG A 178 3.93 -13.76 -7.12
N PHE A 179 3.05 -14.41 -7.88
CA PHE A 179 2.32 -13.79 -8.99
C PHE A 179 0.90 -13.35 -8.61
N GLU A 180 0.53 -13.51 -7.35
CA GLU A 180 -0.70 -12.99 -6.78
C GLU A 180 -0.36 -11.88 -5.77
N VAL A 181 -0.68 -10.64 -6.13
CA VAL A 181 -0.22 -9.46 -5.39
C VAL A 181 -1.41 -8.63 -4.92
N PRO A 182 -1.63 -8.46 -3.60
CA PRO A 182 -2.60 -7.49 -3.12
C PRO A 182 -2.08 -6.07 -3.34
N LEU A 183 -2.95 -5.17 -3.79
CA LEU A 183 -2.70 -3.74 -3.98
C LEU A 183 -3.68 -2.95 -3.14
N ILE A 184 -3.28 -2.57 -1.93
CA ILE A 184 -4.04 -1.71 -1.02
C ILE A 184 -3.74 -0.27 -1.40
N VAL A 185 -4.65 0.35 -2.16
CA VAL A 185 -4.53 1.71 -2.67
C VAL A 185 -5.14 2.68 -1.66
N GLN A 186 -4.39 3.71 -1.33
CA GLN A 186 -4.77 4.75 -0.38
C GLN A 186 -4.31 6.12 -0.88
N ASP A 187 -4.88 7.20 -0.35
CA ASP A 187 -4.33 8.55 -0.47
C ASP A 187 -3.99 9.12 0.90
N ARG A 188 -2.86 9.83 0.98
CA ARG A 188 -2.37 10.49 2.20
C ARG A 188 -1.81 11.86 1.84
N THR A 189 -1.74 12.74 2.82
CA THR A 189 -0.94 13.97 2.78
C THR A 189 0.03 13.95 3.94
N PHE A 190 1.20 14.51 3.72
CA PHE A 190 2.28 14.54 4.70
C PHE A 190 2.69 15.98 4.97
N ASN A 191 3.01 16.28 6.22
CA ASN A 191 3.68 17.51 6.60
C ASN A 191 5.13 17.50 6.09
N ARG A 192 5.79 18.66 6.10
CA ARG A 192 7.21 18.78 5.69
C ARG A 192 8.18 17.91 6.49
N ASP A 193 7.83 17.57 7.73
CA ASP A 193 8.61 16.68 8.61
C ASP A 193 8.34 15.18 8.34
N GLY A 194 7.46 14.87 7.39
CA GLY A 194 7.05 13.52 7.04
C GLY A 194 5.96 12.93 7.93
N SER A 195 5.43 13.65 8.93
CA SER A 195 4.27 13.19 9.70
C SER A 195 2.99 13.21 8.87
N LEU A 196 2.04 12.34 9.19
CA LEU A 196 0.72 12.34 8.54
C LEU A 196 -0.01 13.66 8.78
N PHE A 197 -0.53 14.25 7.71
CA PHE A 197 -1.44 15.39 7.78
C PHE A 197 -2.87 14.90 7.60
N TYR A 198 -3.77 15.39 8.45
CA TYR A 198 -5.21 15.28 8.30
C TYR A 198 -5.83 16.63 8.67
N PRO A 199 -6.89 17.10 7.98
CA PRO A 199 -7.50 18.38 8.29
C PRO A 199 -7.93 18.50 9.77
N ALA A 200 -7.73 19.69 10.33
CA ALA A 200 -8.09 20.01 11.71
C ALA A 200 -9.09 21.19 11.78
N LYS A 201 -9.78 21.44 10.67
CA LYS A 201 -10.75 22.51 10.51
C LYS A 201 -11.92 21.94 9.71
N GLY A 202 -13.09 21.97 10.33
CA GLY A 202 -14.34 21.51 9.73
C GLY A 202 -15.04 22.60 8.93
N VAL A 203 -16.18 22.21 8.36
CA VAL A 203 -17.00 23.06 7.45
C VAL A 203 -18.28 23.58 8.09
N THR A 204 -18.58 23.19 9.34
CA THR A 204 -19.78 23.61 10.07
C THR A 204 -19.41 24.19 11.44
N PRO A 205 -20.25 25.05 12.02
CA PRO A 205 -20.04 25.54 13.39
C PRO A 205 -20.32 24.45 14.44
N TYR A 206 -21.09 23.40 14.12
CA TYR A 206 -21.43 22.30 15.04
C TYR A 206 -20.30 21.28 15.19
N HIS A 207 -19.53 21.11 14.10
CA HIS A 207 -18.35 20.25 14.02
C HIS A 207 -17.15 21.04 13.46
N PRO A 208 -16.49 21.85 14.31
CA PRO A 208 -15.48 22.82 13.87
C PRO A 208 -14.15 22.19 13.45
N ILE A 209 -13.94 20.88 13.65
CA ILE A 209 -12.70 20.16 13.29
C ILE A 209 -12.97 19.10 12.22
N TRP A 210 -14.12 18.42 12.25
CA TRP A 210 -14.48 17.34 11.34
C TRP A 210 -14.73 17.83 9.91
N SER A 211 -14.16 17.11 8.94
CA SER A 211 -14.40 17.32 7.51
C SER A 211 -15.25 16.17 6.95
N PRO A 212 -16.26 16.46 6.11
CA PRO A 212 -17.10 15.42 5.49
C PRO A 212 -16.31 14.51 4.55
N GLU A 213 -15.30 15.06 3.88
CA GLU A 213 -14.43 14.32 2.98
C GLU A 213 -12.98 14.78 3.15
N VAL A 214 -12.03 13.87 2.93
CA VAL A 214 -10.60 14.17 2.94
C VAL A 214 -9.94 13.47 1.75
N PHE A 215 -9.17 14.26 1.00
CA PHE A 215 -8.44 13.82 -0.18
C PHE A 215 -6.95 14.10 0.03
N GLY A 216 -6.16 13.04 0.06
CA GLY A 216 -4.71 13.12 0.09
C GLY A 216 -4.13 13.50 -1.27
N ASP A 217 -2.99 14.19 -1.26
CA ASP A 217 -2.23 14.59 -2.45
C ASP A 217 -1.17 13.56 -2.87
N THR A 218 -0.91 12.57 -2.02
CA THR A 218 0.09 11.52 -2.22
C THR A 218 -0.58 10.15 -2.33
N PRO A 219 -0.58 9.50 -3.50
CA PRO A 219 -1.05 8.13 -3.65
C PRO A 219 -0.07 7.15 -2.99
N ILE A 220 -0.66 6.23 -2.24
CA ILE A 220 0.01 5.19 -1.47
C ILE A 220 -0.48 3.84 -1.99
N VAL A 221 0.43 2.90 -2.21
CA VAL A 221 0.09 1.49 -2.45
C VAL A 221 0.88 0.62 -1.46
N ASN A 222 0.19 -0.25 -0.72
CA ASN A 222 0.78 -1.10 0.31
C ASN A 222 1.69 -0.34 1.29
N GLY A 223 1.26 0.87 1.71
CA GLY A 223 1.98 1.69 2.67
C GLY A 223 3.18 2.47 2.12
N LYS A 224 3.42 2.46 0.79
CA LYS A 224 4.50 3.21 0.14
C LYS A 224 3.95 4.29 -0.79
N ALA A 225 4.56 5.47 -0.78
CA ALA A 225 4.27 6.53 -1.73
C ALA A 225 4.89 6.21 -3.09
N TYR A 226 4.08 6.31 -4.16
CA TYR A 226 4.49 6.06 -5.55
C TYR A 226 5.44 4.85 -5.73
N PRO A 227 5.07 3.64 -5.27
CA PRO A 227 5.96 2.49 -5.37
C PRO A 227 6.02 1.98 -6.81
N PHE A 228 7.04 1.18 -7.09
CA PHE A 228 7.09 0.34 -8.28
C PHE A 228 7.08 -1.14 -7.89
N LEU A 229 6.63 -2.00 -8.81
CA LEU A 229 6.73 -3.44 -8.70
C LEU A 229 7.44 -3.97 -9.94
N ALA A 230 8.61 -4.58 -9.77
CA ALA A 230 9.26 -5.31 -10.85
C ALA A 230 8.48 -6.59 -11.14
N VAL A 231 8.09 -6.80 -12.40
CA VAL A 231 7.30 -7.95 -12.83
C VAL A 231 8.04 -8.76 -13.90
N GLU A 232 7.81 -10.06 -13.90
CA GLU A 232 8.20 -10.95 -15.00
C GLU A 232 7.24 -10.75 -16.20
N PRO A 233 7.68 -11.02 -17.45
CA PRO A 233 6.82 -10.96 -18.63
C PRO A 233 5.85 -12.15 -18.66
N ARG A 234 4.83 -12.11 -17.79
CA ARG A 234 3.81 -13.16 -17.61
C ARG A 234 2.53 -12.60 -17.00
N ARG A 235 1.54 -13.48 -16.78
CA ARG A 235 0.30 -13.15 -16.08
C ARG A 235 0.49 -13.01 -14.58
N TYR A 236 -0.10 -11.95 -14.02
CA TYR A 236 -0.22 -11.68 -12.58
C TYR A 236 -1.70 -11.56 -12.20
N ARG A 237 -2.04 -12.01 -10.99
CA ARG A 237 -3.34 -11.78 -10.33
C ARG A 237 -3.15 -10.62 -9.35
N LEU A 238 -3.77 -9.49 -9.60
CA LEU A 238 -3.72 -8.34 -8.70
C LEU A 238 -5.04 -8.25 -7.94
N ARG A 239 -4.97 -8.19 -6.62
CA ARG A 239 -6.16 -7.99 -5.78
C ARG A 239 -6.18 -6.55 -5.29
N VAL A 240 -6.90 -5.70 -6.00
CA VAL A 240 -6.93 -4.26 -5.73
C VAL A 240 -7.99 -3.97 -4.68
N LEU A 241 -7.62 -3.21 -3.64
CA LEU A 241 -8.49 -2.68 -2.61
C LEU A 241 -8.37 -1.15 -2.61
N ASN A 242 -9.50 -0.45 -2.71
CA ASN A 242 -9.54 0.98 -2.38
C ASN A 242 -9.74 1.12 -0.85
N ALA A 243 -8.67 1.44 -0.13
CA ALA A 243 -8.66 1.69 1.32
C ALA A 243 -8.47 3.18 1.66
N SER A 244 -8.85 4.07 0.74
CA SER A 244 -8.92 5.52 0.97
C SER A 244 -10.18 5.90 1.74
N ASN A 245 -10.14 7.04 2.44
CA ASN A 245 -11.30 7.53 3.20
C ASN A 245 -12.45 7.98 2.28
N SER A 246 -12.14 8.76 1.25
CA SER A 246 -13.15 9.40 0.40
C SER A 246 -12.85 9.28 -1.09
N ARG A 247 -11.60 9.03 -1.47
CA ARG A 247 -11.18 9.07 -2.87
C ARG A 247 -11.72 7.89 -3.68
N PHE A 248 -12.41 8.20 -4.77
CA PHE A 248 -12.67 7.27 -5.86
C PHE A 248 -11.43 7.20 -6.75
N TYR A 249 -11.22 6.03 -7.36
CA TYR A 249 -10.18 5.87 -8.38
C TYR A 249 -10.78 5.35 -9.67
N HIS A 250 -10.45 5.99 -10.79
CA HIS A 250 -10.71 5.46 -12.12
C HIS A 250 -9.38 4.98 -12.70
N LEU A 251 -9.11 3.69 -12.55
CA LEU A 251 -7.81 3.08 -12.73
C LEU A 251 -7.61 2.50 -14.13
N TRP A 252 -6.44 2.67 -14.71
CA TRP A 252 -5.99 1.92 -15.89
C TRP A 252 -4.47 1.70 -15.88
N PHE A 253 -3.99 0.68 -16.59
CA PHE A 253 -2.56 0.44 -16.78
C PHE A 253 -2.13 1.06 -18.11
N GLY A 254 -1.10 1.90 -18.11
CA GLY A 254 -0.61 2.49 -19.35
C GLY A 254 0.79 3.07 -19.27
N ASP A 255 1.36 3.32 -20.45
CA ASP A 255 2.68 3.94 -20.65
C ASP A 255 2.57 5.44 -21.03
N GLY A 256 1.39 6.02 -20.85
CA GLY A 256 1.05 7.38 -21.28
C GLY A 256 0.62 7.50 -22.75
N ARG A 257 0.61 6.39 -23.52
CA ARG A 257 0.14 6.36 -24.92
C ARG A 257 -0.96 5.34 -25.14
N THR A 258 -0.81 4.17 -24.54
CA THR A 258 -1.71 3.03 -24.72
C THR A 258 -2.18 2.49 -23.37
N ARG A 259 -3.39 1.92 -23.35
CA ARG A 259 -3.92 1.20 -22.19
C ARG A 259 -3.67 -0.29 -22.36
N LEU A 260 -3.01 -0.92 -21.39
CA LEU A 260 -2.85 -2.37 -21.36
C LEU A 260 -4.17 -2.99 -20.85
N PRO A 261 -4.86 -3.84 -21.64
CA PRO A 261 -6.06 -4.51 -21.19
C PRO A 261 -5.77 -5.51 -20.07
N PHE A 262 -6.76 -5.72 -19.21
CA PHE A 262 -6.75 -6.71 -18.14
C PHE A 262 -8.11 -7.41 -18.07
N TRP A 263 -8.22 -8.43 -17.23
CA TRP A 263 -9.45 -9.19 -17.03
C TRP A 263 -9.92 -9.06 -15.57
N LEU A 264 -11.09 -8.47 -15.36
CA LEU A 264 -11.77 -8.50 -14.08
C LEU A 264 -12.40 -9.88 -13.88
N ILE A 265 -11.84 -10.66 -12.96
CA ILE A 265 -12.26 -12.04 -12.67
C ILE A 265 -13.11 -12.12 -11.40
N GLY A 266 -13.08 -11.11 -10.53
CA GLY A 266 -13.83 -11.09 -9.27
C GLY A 266 -14.03 -9.69 -8.71
N ILE A 267 -15.01 -9.56 -7.83
CA ILE A 267 -15.32 -8.34 -7.07
C ILE A 267 -15.43 -8.69 -5.58
N GLY A 268 -15.86 -7.75 -4.73
CA GLY A 268 -15.92 -7.95 -3.28
C GLY A 268 -16.62 -9.24 -2.80
N GLY A 269 -17.59 -9.76 -3.57
CA GLY A 269 -18.31 -11.01 -3.27
C GLY A 269 -17.67 -12.30 -3.79
N GLY A 270 -16.51 -12.24 -4.47
CA GLY A 270 -15.80 -13.39 -5.03
C GLY A 270 -15.69 -13.34 -6.55
N LEU A 271 -15.32 -14.48 -7.14
CA LEU A 271 -15.22 -14.61 -8.60
C LEU A 271 -16.56 -14.34 -9.30
N ARG A 272 -16.45 -13.79 -10.50
CA ARG A 272 -17.53 -13.64 -11.48
C ARG A 272 -17.72 -14.95 -12.24
N ASP A 273 -18.91 -15.14 -12.80
CA ASP A 273 -19.19 -16.29 -13.68
C ASP A 273 -18.28 -16.30 -14.92
N HIS A 274 -17.93 -15.12 -15.44
CA HIS A 274 -17.01 -14.95 -16.55
C HIS A 274 -16.05 -13.78 -16.33
N ALA A 275 -14.82 -13.95 -16.80
CA ALA A 275 -13.81 -12.90 -16.85
C ALA A 275 -14.25 -11.78 -17.80
N LEU A 276 -14.27 -10.54 -17.33
CA LEU A 276 -14.60 -9.37 -18.14
C LEU A 276 -13.31 -8.68 -18.58
N ARG A 277 -13.09 -8.58 -19.90
CA ARG A 277 -11.93 -7.82 -20.43
C ARG A 277 -12.20 -6.32 -20.30
N CYS A 278 -11.31 -5.61 -19.62
CA CYS A 278 -11.41 -4.20 -19.29
C CYS A 278 -10.15 -3.45 -19.76
N THR A 279 -10.29 -2.15 -19.98
CA THR A 279 -9.15 -1.22 -20.16
C THR A 279 -9.02 -0.24 -19.01
N ASP A 280 -10.04 -0.14 -18.17
CA ASP A 280 -10.13 0.75 -17.02
C ASP A 280 -11.17 0.22 -16.02
N LEU A 281 -11.15 0.76 -14.80
CA LEU A 281 -12.05 0.38 -13.70
C LEU A 281 -12.27 1.55 -12.74
N LEU A 282 -13.52 1.91 -12.47
CA LEU A 282 -13.87 2.83 -11.38
C LEU A 282 -14.05 2.05 -10.06
N MET A 283 -13.47 2.56 -8.98
CA MET A 283 -13.52 1.97 -7.64
C MET A 283 -13.85 3.03 -6.59
N ALA A 284 -14.93 2.82 -5.84
CA ALA A 284 -15.29 3.60 -4.66
C ALA A 284 -14.48 3.13 -3.43
N PRO A 285 -14.43 3.92 -2.34
CA PRO A 285 -13.90 3.44 -1.06
C PRO A 285 -14.52 2.08 -0.65
N ALA A 286 -13.68 1.19 -0.13
CA ALA A 286 -13.99 -0.19 0.26
C ALA A 286 -14.27 -1.18 -0.89
N ASP A 287 -14.25 -0.75 -2.16
CA ASP A 287 -14.35 -1.68 -3.29
C ASP A 287 -13.11 -2.57 -3.40
N ARG A 288 -13.34 -3.81 -3.85
CA ARG A 288 -12.30 -4.78 -4.20
C ARG A 288 -12.47 -5.24 -5.63
N ALA A 289 -11.36 -5.37 -6.33
CA ALA A 289 -11.29 -5.94 -7.68
C ALA A 289 -10.22 -7.02 -7.74
N ASP A 290 -10.58 -8.17 -8.28
CA ASP A 290 -9.68 -9.28 -8.55
C ASP A 290 -9.42 -9.29 -10.06
N ILE A 291 -8.20 -8.92 -10.46
CA ILE A 291 -7.84 -8.72 -11.86
C ILE A 291 -6.70 -9.65 -12.26
N VAL A 292 -6.74 -10.14 -13.50
CA VAL A 292 -5.59 -10.76 -14.16
C VAL A 292 -5.07 -9.80 -15.21
N ILE A 293 -3.77 -9.52 -15.18
CA ILE A 293 -3.08 -8.70 -16.18
C ILE A 293 -1.94 -9.51 -16.79
N ASP A 294 -1.74 -9.39 -18.10
CA ASP A 294 -0.72 -10.13 -18.84
C ASP A 294 0.41 -9.21 -19.28
N PHE A 295 1.59 -9.39 -18.69
CA PHE A 295 2.81 -8.65 -19.06
C PHE A 295 3.65 -9.40 -20.11
N ALA A 296 3.24 -10.57 -20.59
CA ALA A 296 4.05 -11.36 -21.54
C ALA A 296 4.29 -10.64 -22.88
N SER A 297 3.34 -9.81 -23.32
CA SER A 297 3.45 -9.02 -24.55
C SER A 297 4.09 -7.65 -24.34
N VAL A 298 4.40 -7.27 -23.10
CA VAL A 298 5.02 -5.99 -22.77
C VAL A 298 6.53 -6.11 -23.01
N PRO A 299 7.14 -5.25 -23.85
CA PRO A 299 8.57 -5.34 -24.13
C PRO A 299 9.41 -5.27 -22.85
N PHE A 300 10.41 -6.13 -22.74
CA PHE A 300 11.32 -6.13 -21.59
C PHE A 300 11.95 -4.75 -21.38
N GLY A 301 12.01 -4.30 -20.12
CA GLY A 301 12.49 -2.98 -19.75
C GLY A 301 11.46 -1.85 -19.88
N SER A 302 10.24 -2.13 -20.33
CA SER A 302 9.15 -1.15 -20.32
C SER A 302 8.71 -0.80 -18.90
N THR A 303 8.16 0.40 -18.74
CA THR A 303 7.48 0.83 -17.51
C THR A 303 6.01 1.06 -17.81
N LEU A 304 5.14 0.46 -17.00
CA LEU A 304 3.71 0.72 -17.01
C LEU A 304 3.31 1.36 -15.69
N THR A 305 2.48 2.40 -15.78
CA THR A 305 1.94 3.12 -14.62
C THR A 305 0.49 2.72 -14.42
N LEU A 306 0.11 2.44 -13.17
CA LEU A 306 -1.29 2.38 -12.76
C LEU A 306 -1.77 3.83 -12.57
N MET A 307 -2.55 4.31 -13.52
CA MET A 307 -3.00 5.71 -13.62
C MET A 307 -4.35 5.90 -12.93
N ASN A 308 -4.70 7.16 -12.64
CA ASN A 308 -6.01 7.56 -12.13
C ASN A 308 -6.40 8.97 -12.62
N ASP A 309 -7.64 9.17 -13.05
CA ASP A 309 -8.20 10.50 -13.40
C ASP A 309 -9.55 10.79 -12.71
N ALA A 310 -9.99 9.97 -11.75
CA ALA A 310 -11.24 10.21 -11.05
C ALA A 310 -11.19 11.58 -10.33
N ALA A 311 -12.21 12.40 -10.58
CA ALA A 311 -12.37 13.68 -9.91
C ALA A 311 -12.52 13.50 -8.39
N ALA A 312 -11.98 14.45 -7.64
CA ALA A 312 -12.13 14.55 -6.19
C ALA A 312 -12.64 15.95 -5.83
N PRO A 313 -13.83 16.10 -5.22
CA PRO A 313 -14.83 15.05 -4.93
C PRO A 313 -15.43 14.41 -6.19
N TYR A 314 -15.83 13.14 -6.12
CA TYR A 314 -16.47 12.41 -7.22
C TYR A 314 -18.00 12.62 -7.20
N PRO A 315 -18.73 12.69 -8.34
CA PRO A 315 -18.25 12.59 -9.73
C PRO A 315 -17.80 13.91 -10.35
N GLY A 316 -18.14 15.05 -9.75
CA GLY A 316 -18.14 16.35 -10.44
C GLY A 316 -16.98 17.31 -10.14
N GLY A 317 -16.11 17.03 -9.16
CA GLY A 317 -14.97 17.87 -8.80
C GLY A 317 -15.30 19.36 -8.63
N GLY A 318 -16.22 19.69 -7.74
CA GLY A 318 -16.76 21.06 -7.57
C GLY A 318 -15.99 21.93 -6.56
N GLY A 319 -15.63 23.14 -6.97
CA GLY A 319 -14.91 24.17 -6.20
C GLY A 319 -15.69 24.84 -5.07
N GLY A 320 -15.96 24.11 -3.98
CA GLY A 320 -16.28 24.70 -2.67
C GLY A 320 -15.03 25.26 -1.97
N PRO A 321 -15.13 25.98 -0.83
CA PRO A 321 -13.98 26.60 -0.16
C PRO A 321 -12.92 25.61 0.39
N ALA A 322 -13.19 24.29 0.29
CA ALA A 322 -12.24 23.20 0.56
C ALA A 322 -11.73 22.50 -0.72
N GLY A 323 -12.22 22.90 -1.90
CA GLY A 323 -11.89 22.35 -3.21
C GLY A 323 -10.86 23.20 -3.93
N ARG A 324 -9.59 23.11 -3.52
CA ARG A 324 -8.50 23.24 -4.49
C ARG A 324 -8.28 21.84 -5.08
N PRO A 325 -8.32 21.66 -6.41
CA PRO A 325 -8.01 20.39 -7.03
C PRO A 325 -6.62 19.93 -6.54
N THR A 326 -6.55 18.82 -5.81
CA THR A 326 -5.27 18.10 -5.67
C THR A 326 -5.07 17.37 -6.98
N ASP A 327 -4.27 18.01 -7.82
CA ASP A 327 -3.87 17.58 -9.15
C ASP A 327 -3.33 16.14 -9.10
N LEU A 328 -4.12 15.21 -9.61
CA LEU A 328 -3.64 13.91 -10.05
C LEU A 328 -3.75 13.85 -11.58
N ASP A 329 -3.42 14.93 -12.30
CA ASP A 329 -2.90 14.81 -13.67
C ASP A 329 -2.38 16.14 -14.23
N ARG A 330 -1.05 16.35 -14.17
CA ARG A 330 -0.31 17.13 -15.21
C ARG A 330 1.22 17.15 -15.05
N ARG A 331 1.82 16.68 -13.95
CA ARG A 331 3.28 16.80 -13.73
C ARG A 331 4.14 15.54 -13.95
N THR A 332 3.57 14.43 -14.42
CA THR A 332 4.35 13.22 -14.81
C THR A 332 4.36 12.92 -16.31
N ALA A 333 3.75 13.76 -17.14
CA ALA A 333 4.08 13.86 -18.57
C ALA A 333 5.35 14.72 -18.80
N GLY A 334 6.31 14.67 -17.88
CA GLY A 334 7.66 15.23 -18.04
C GLY A 334 8.53 14.29 -18.88
N GLY A 335 8.07 13.96 -20.09
CA GLY A 335 8.98 13.46 -21.11
C GLY A 335 10.02 14.54 -21.37
N ALA A 336 11.28 14.24 -21.08
CA ALA A 336 12.38 15.01 -21.62
C ALA A 336 12.21 15.07 -23.15
N ARG A 337 11.93 16.25 -23.70
CA ARG A 337 12.12 16.51 -25.12
C ARG A 337 12.82 17.84 -25.34
N LEU A 338 13.88 17.72 -26.13
CA LEU A 338 14.65 18.78 -26.73
C LEU A 338 13.74 19.78 -27.45
N GLN A 339 14.10 21.06 -27.31
CA GLN A 339 13.57 22.16 -28.12
C GLN A 339 13.86 21.95 -29.60
N ARG A 340 12.87 22.20 -30.46
CA ARG A 340 13.04 23.01 -31.68
C ARG A 340 11.72 23.65 -32.11
N ARG A 341 11.90 24.79 -32.78
CA ARG A 341 11.03 25.97 -33.00
C ARG A 341 9.72 25.78 -33.77
N ASP A 342 8.88 26.79 -33.57
CA ASP A 342 7.50 27.07 -34.02
C ASP A 342 7.19 27.01 -35.53
N GLY A 343 5.88 26.86 -35.81
CA GLY A 343 5.17 27.25 -37.04
C GLY A 343 3.64 27.05 -36.90
N PRO A 344 2.76 28.00 -37.29
CA PRO A 344 1.39 28.12 -36.74
C PRO A 344 0.26 27.66 -37.68
N GLY A 345 -0.94 27.36 -37.15
CA GLY A 345 -2.16 27.38 -37.95
C GLY A 345 -3.44 26.72 -37.40
N HIS A 346 -4.45 27.56 -37.13
CA HIS A 346 -5.91 27.36 -37.32
C HIS A 346 -6.81 26.51 -36.39
N ARG A 347 -7.49 27.22 -35.48
CA ARG A 347 -8.95 27.55 -35.34
C ARG A 347 -10.10 26.51 -35.61
N ARG A 348 -11.08 26.60 -34.67
CA ARG A 348 -12.57 26.32 -34.63
C ARG A 348 -12.99 24.98 -34.00
N ARG A 349 -13.73 24.97 -32.85
CA ARG A 349 -15.21 25.15 -32.61
C ARG A 349 -16.04 24.14 -33.43
N GLN A 350 -16.98 23.33 -32.95
CA GLN A 350 -17.97 23.34 -31.84
C GLN A 350 -18.63 21.93 -31.79
N GLY A 351 -19.43 21.62 -30.76
CA GLY A 351 -20.61 20.75 -30.95
C GLY A 351 -20.73 19.55 -30.01
N ALA A 352 -21.83 19.50 -29.28
CA ALA A 352 -22.15 18.61 -28.18
C ALA A 352 -22.73 17.23 -28.58
N GLU A 353 -22.89 16.43 -27.53
CA GLU A 353 -23.91 15.40 -27.28
C GLU A 353 -23.52 13.93 -27.32
N ALA A 354 -23.91 13.30 -26.21
CA ALA A 354 -23.70 11.94 -25.81
C ALA A 354 -24.76 11.02 -26.40
N ARG A 355 -24.35 9.80 -26.76
CA ARG A 355 -25.08 8.54 -26.53
C ARG A 355 -24.22 7.34 -26.94
N SER A 356 -24.02 6.46 -25.97
CA SER A 356 -24.10 4.99 -26.06
C SER A 356 -23.47 4.26 -27.27
N ALA A 357 -22.40 3.53 -26.94
CA ALA A 357 -21.95 2.23 -27.48
C ALA A 357 -21.12 2.16 -28.79
N VAL A 358 -20.17 1.19 -28.78
CA VAL A 358 -19.50 0.48 -29.91
C VAL A 358 -18.19 1.13 -30.45
N PRO A 359 -17.18 0.42 -31.04
CA PRO A 359 -16.56 -0.91 -30.82
C PRO A 359 -15.01 -0.87 -30.61
N CYS A 360 -14.42 -2.00 -30.19
CA CYS A 360 -12.97 -2.25 -30.19
C CYS A 360 -12.49 -2.65 -31.60
N ARG A 361 -11.45 -2.01 -32.15
CA ARG A 361 -10.77 -2.42 -33.39
C ARG A 361 -9.33 -2.86 -33.12
N SER A 362 -8.97 -4.02 -33.66
CA SER A 362 -7.62 -4.58 -33.77
C SER A 362 -6.86 -3.94 -34.92
N ASP A 363 -5.52 -3.99 -34.90
CA ASP A 363 -4.67 -4.50 -36.00
C ASP A 363 -3.16 -4.41 -35.62
N LEU A 364 -2.42 -5.48 -35.98
CA LEU A 364 -0.95 -5.72 -35.92
C LEU A 364 -0.36 -5.56 -37.35
N PRO A 365 0.97 -5.68 -37.70
CA PRO A 365 2.07 -6.38 -37.00
C PRO A 365 3.56 -5.86 -37.13
N ALA A 366 4.42 -6.49 -36.31
CA ALA A 366 5.82 -7.02 -36.47
C ALA A 366 7.06 -6.19 -36.95
N ALA A 367 8.17 -6.29 -36.18
CA ALA A 367 9.40 -7.08 -36.49
C ALA A 367 10.73 -6.50 -35.92
N GLY A 368 11.68 -7.37 -35.49
CA GLY A 368 13.14 -7.11 -35.55
C GLY A 368 14.00 -7.40 -34.30
N TYR A 369 14.73 -8.53 -34.30
CA TYR A 369 15.74 -8.98 -33.31
C TYR A 369 17.15 -8.39 -33.56
N LEU A 370 17.98 -8.21 -32.53
CA LEU A 370 19.46 -8.27 -32.62
C LEU A 370 20.13 -8.79 -31.33
N GLN A 371 21.10 -9.70 -31.50
CA GLN A 371 21.94 -10.39 -30.48
C GLN A 371 23.21 -9.60 -30.10
N GLY A 372 23.76 -9.85 -28.89
CA GLY A 372 25.08 -9.40 -28.44
C GLY A 372 25.75 -10.37 -27.45
N ARG A 373 27.09 -10.49 -27.56
CA ARG A 373 27.96 -11.64 -27.20
C ARG A 373 28.36 -11.79 -25.71
N GLN A 374 28.59 -13.04 -25.26
CA GLN A 374 29.21 -13.43 -23.97
C GLN A 374 30.75 -13.53 -24.04
N ARG A 375 31.43 -13.41 -22.88
CA ARG A 375 32.83 -13.82 -22.62
C ARG A 375 32.92 -14.69 -21.33
N PRO A 376 33.92 -15.58 -21.17
CA PRO A 376 33.87 -16.73 -20.25
C PRO A 376 34.48 -16.51 -18.85
N LEU A 377 34.14 -17.45 -17.95
CA LEU A 377 34.35 -17.53 -16.50
C LEU A 377 35.75 -17.94 -16.03
N ILE A 378 36.05 -17.61 -14.76
CA ILE A 378 37.06 -18.28 -13.91
C ILE A 378 36.36 -19.42 -13.15
N ASP A 379 37.02 -20.58 -13.07
CA ASP A 379 36.50 -21.84 -12.54
C ASP A 379 36.75 -21.98 -11.03
N ALA A 380 35.79 -22.54 -10.28
CA ALA A 380 35.85 -22.68 -8.82
C ALA A 380 35.62 -24.13 -8.40
N GLN A 381 36.64 -24.97 -8.58
CA GLN A 381 36.77 -26.25 -7.88
C GLN A 381 37.67 -26.07 -6.65
N ALA A 382 37.12 -25.53 -5.57
CA ALA A 382 37.66 -25.69 -4.21
C ALA A 382 36.59 -25.20 -3.23
N GLY A 383 36.21 -26.05 -2.26
CA GLY A 383 35.12 -25.84 -1.30
C GLY A 383 35.33 -24.68 -0.32
N ILE A 384 35.36 -23.46 -0.84
CA ILE A 384 35.36 -22.23 -0.08
C ILE A 384 33.97 -21.61 -0.27
N GLY A 385 33.14 -21.70 0.78
CA GLY A 385 31.74 -21.27 0.71
C GLY A 385 31.58 -19.81 0.27
N LEU A 386 30.44 -19.56 -0.40
CA LEU A 386 29.89 -18.26 -0.82
C LEU A 386 30.20 -17.07 0.12
N PRO A 387 30.24 -17.21 1.46
CA PRO A 387 30.51 -16.09 2.35
C PRO A 387 31.95 -15.53 2.28
N ARG A 388 32.96 -16.35 2.03
CA ARG A 388 34.36 -15.88 1.93
C ARG A 388 34.61 -15.14 0.62
N MET A 389 33.92 -15.55 -0.44
CA MET A 389 33.98 -14.91 -1.76
C MET A 389 33.42 -13.47 -1.73
N LEU A 390 32.44 -13.20 -0.88
CA LEU A 390 31.86 -11.85 -0.69
C LEU A 390 32.81 -10.89 0.02
N GLU A 391 33.66 -11.37 0.94
CA GLU A 391 34.69 -10.54 1.61
C GLU A 391 35.87 -10.21 0.67
N GLU A 392 36.20 -11.08 -0.26
CA GLU A 392 37.29 -10.87 -1.24
C GLU A 392 36.89 -9.90 -2.36
N LEU A 393 35.61 -9.86 -2.74
CA LEU A 393 35.09 -9.01 -3.80
C LEU A 393 34.89 -7.55 -3.38
N SER A 394 34.88 -7.25 -2.07
CA SER A 394 34.78 -5.87 -1.57
C SER A 394 35.39 -5.73 -0.16
N PRO A 395 36.33 -4.80 0.05
CA PRO A 395 36.92 -4.55 1.38
C PRO A 395 35.91 -3.97 2.39
N HIS A 396 34.71 -3.64 1.94
CA HIS A 396 33.61 -3.09 2.74
C HIS A 396 32.63 -4.15 3.22
N VAL A 397 32.83 -5.43 2.89
CA VAL A 397 31.95 -6.53 3.29
C VAL A 397 32.69 -7.45 4.27
N ARG A 398 32.02 -7.78 5.38
CA ARG A 398 32.48 -8.74 6.39
C ARG A 398 31.35 -9.70 6.70
N VAL A 399 31.66 -10.99 6.85
CA VAL A 399 30.67 -12.00 7.25
C VAL A 399 30.99 -12.48 8.66
N ASP A 400 30.00 -12.43 9.55
CA ASP A 400 30.09 -13.09 10.85
C ASP A 400 30.00 -14.60 10.64
N GLN A 401 31.09 -15.32 10.89
CA GLN A 401 31.17 -16.75 10.61
C GLN A 401 30.41 -17.62 11.62
N SER A 402 29.98 -17.05 12.74
CA SER A 402 29.20 -17.76 13.77
C SER A 402 27.69 -17.66 13.53
N THR A 403 27.22 -16.56 12.94
CA THR A 403 25.79 -16.34 12.68
C THR A 403 25.42 -16.40 11.19
N GLY A 404 26.39 -16.25 10.29
CA GLY A 404 26.17 -16.16 8.85
C GLY A 404 25.78 -14.76 8.36
N ASP A 405 25.77 -13.76 9.24
CA ASP A 405 25.32 -12.40 8.91
C ASP A 405 26.35 -11.63 8.06
N VAL A 406 25.87 -10.92 7.05
CA VAL A 406 26.71 -10.12 6.13
C VAL A 406 26.64 -8.64 6.51
N VAL A 407 27.77 -8.08 6.93
CA VAL A 407 27.91 -6.68 7.36
C VAL A 407 28.60 -5.85 6.28
N ILE A 408 27.94 -4.80 5.78
CA ILE A 408 28.49 -3.87 4.78
C ILE A 408 28.83 -2.52 5.43
N ARG A 409 30.09 -2.08 5.33
CA ARG A 409 30.61 -0.80 5.88
C ARG A 409 31.26 0.06 4.79
N PRO A 410 30.52 0.98 4.15
CA PRO A 410 31.10 1.95 3.22
C PRO A 410 31.98 2.97 3.97
N PRO A 411 32.97 3.59 3.31
CA PRO A 411 33.75 4.65 3.92
C PRO A 411 32.88 5.91 4.12
N GLY A 412 32.86 6.45 5.35
CA GLY A 412 32.24 7.75 5.67
C GLY A 412 30.97 7.72 6.52
N LEU A 413 30.48 6.56 6.95
CA LEU A 413 29.38 6.47 7.95
C LEU A 413 29.93 6.56 9.38
N ARG A 414 29.20 7.27 10.26
CA ARG A 414 29.51 7.37 11.68
C ARG A 414 29.47 5.98 12.34
N LYS A 415 30.29 5.78 13.39
CA LYS A 415 30.55 4.49 14.07
C LYS A 415 29.30 3.82 14.70
N ASP A 416 28.16 4.48 14.69
CA ASP A 416 26.88 4.14 15.33
C ASP A 416 25.78 3.70 14.36
N ALA A 417 26.09 3.50 13.07
CA ALA A 417 25.16 2.90 12.11
C ALA A 417 24.88 1.43 12.44
N ARG A 418 23.60 1.06 12.62
CA ARG A 418 23.20 -0.32 12.94
C ARG A 418 23.31 -1.24 11.71
N PRO A 419 23.61 -2.53 11.90
CA PRO A 419 23.74 -3.51 10.81
C PRO A 419 22.43 -3.68 10.01
N ILE A 420 22.57 -4.16 8.77
CA ILE A 420 21.46 -4.58 7.91
C ILE A 420 21.33 -6.09 8.06
N ASP A 421 20.23 -6.58 8.62
CA ASP A 421 19.97 -8.02 8.74
C ASP A 421 19.38 -8.54 7.42
N LEU A 422 20.03 -9.54 6.83
CA LEU A 422 19.57 -10.25 5.64
C LEU A 422 19.13 -11.66 6.06
N THR A 423 17.82 -11.96 6.02
CA THR A 423 17.32 -13.29 6.36
C THR A 423 17.20 -14.18 5.13
N LEU A 424 17.81 -15.36 5.18
CA LEU A 424 17.62 -16.44 4.20
C LEU A 424 16.31 -17.19 4.50
N THR A 425 15.49 -17.45 3.47
CA THR A 425 14.30 -18.31 3.60
C THR A 425 14.51 -19.63 2.85
N GLU A 426 14.07 -20.75 3.45
CA GLU A 426 14.33 -22.15 3.04
C GLU A 426 13.74 -22.62 1.69
N HIS A 427 13.47 -21.73 0.73
CA HIS A 427 12.87 -22.10 -0.55
C HIS A 427 13.69 -21.60 -1.74
N ASP A 428 14.95 -22.05 -1.86
CA ASP A 428 15.80 -21.95 -3.08
C ASP A 428 15.82 -20.60 -3.83
N GLN A 429 15.42 -19.52 -3.16
CA GLN A 429 15.26 -18.17 -3.69
C GLN A 429 15.59 -17.19 -2.57
N ILE A 430 16.54 -16.30 -2.85
CA ILE A 430 16.83 -15.15 -2.01
C ILE A 430 15.81 -14.06 -2.37
N LEU A 431 14.77 -13.92 -1.55
CA LEU A 431 13.89 -12.76 -1.63
C LEU A 431 14.49 -11.66 -0.75
N LEU A 432 15.13 -10.66 -1.36
CA LEU A 432 15.55 -9.45 -0.68
C LEU A 432 14.30 -8.62 -0.35
N VAL A 433 13.72 -8.85 0.83
CA VAL A 433 12.74 -7.92 1.40
C VAL A 433 13.50 -7.09 2.42
N PRO A 434 13.76 -5.79 2.16
CA PRO A 434 14.40 -4.95 3.15
C PRO A 434 13.51 -4.91 4.39
N SER A 435 13.98 -5.51 5.48
CA SER A 435 13.30 -5.48 6.78
C SER A 435 13.28 -4.04 7.33
N HIS A 436 14.28 -3.21 7.01
CA HIS A 436 14.28 -1.77 7.29
C HIS A 436 14.94 -0.97 6.15
N PHE A 437 14.51 0.29 6.00
CA PHE A 437 15.06 1.39 5.18
C PHE A 437 16.15 1.03 4.14
N VAL A 438 15.87 1.28 2.85
CA VAL A 438 16.93 1.74 1.95
C VAL A 438 16.45 2.92 1.12
N TRP A 439 17.38 3.87 1.04
CA TRP A 439 17.36 5.10 0.28
C TRP A 439 17.06 4.83 -1.20
N PRO A 440 16.52 5.80 -1.95
CA PRO A 440 16.05 5.62 -3.33
C PRO A 440 17.11 5.18 -4.37
N GLU A 441 18.34 4.83 -3.99
CA GLU A 441 19.49 4.73 -4.91
C GLU A 441 20.33 3.43 -4.79
N LEU A 442 19.90 2.41 -4.03
CA LEU A 442 20.55 1.09 -4.03
C LEU A 442 19.62 0.02 -4.60
N ILE A 443 20.05 -0.63 -5.69
CA ILE A 443 19.36 -1.76 -6.30
C ILE A 443 20.37 -2.91 -6.43
N ALA A 444 20.09 -4.03 -5.77
CA ALA A 444 20.82 -5.28 -5.96
C ALA A 444 19.91 -6.29 -6.67
N VAL A 445 20.40 -6.89 -7.74
CA VAL A 445 19.72 -7.95 -8.48
C VAL A 445 20.56 -9.22 -8.38
N ALA A 446 20.01 -10.27 -7.78
CA ALA A 446 20.64 -11.59 -7.75
C ALA A 446 19.94 -12.51 -8.76
N GLN A 447 20.71 -13.17 -9.60
CA GLN A 447 20.24 -14.17 -10.56
C GLN A 447 20.93 -15.51 -10.25
N LYS A 448 20.12 -16.54 -9.97
CA LYS A 448 20.57 -17.95 -9.90
C LYS A 448 20.53 -18.50 -11.33
N ASP A 449 21.67 -18.93 -11.86
CA ASP A 449 21.74 -19.64 -13.16
C ASP A 449 22.15 -21.09 -12.89
N LEU A 450 21.45 -22.02 -13.55
CA LEU A 450 21.72 -23.45 -13.50
C LEU A 450 22.18 -23.87 -14.89
N ARG A 451 23.50 -24.01 -15.05
CA ARG A 451 24.11 -24.62 -16.24
C ARG A 451 25.03 -25.73 -15.81
N ASP A 452 24.95 -26.85 -16.52
CA ASP A 452 25.86 -27.99 -16.38
C ASP A 452 25.97 -28.54 -14.96
N SER A 453 24.86 -28.56 -14.22
CA SER A 453 24.74 -29.15 -12.87
C SER A 453 25.62 -28.49 -11.80
N GLN A 454 26.14 -27.29 -12.05
CA GLN A 454 26.87 -26.47 -11.09
C GLN A 454 26.05 -25.23 -10.76
N GLU A 455 25.79 -24.99 -9.47
CA GLU A 455 25.06 -23.80 -9.02
C GLU A 455 25.97 -22.57 -9.08
N ARG A 456 25.55 -21.53 -9.80
CA ARG A 456 26.23 -20.23 -9.75
C ARG A 456 25.23 -19.12 -9.43
N LEU A 457 25.53 -18.39 -8.36
CA LEU A 457 24.80 -17.19 -7.96
C LEU A 457 25.56 -15.97 -8.47
N THR A 458 24.94 -15.20 -9.37
CA THR A 458 25.47 -13.92 -9.82
C THR A 458 24.73 -12.80 -9.12
N VAL A 459 25.44 -11.99 -8.33
CA VAL A 459 24.88 -10.80 -7.66
C VAL A 459 25.42 -9.55 -8.35
N LEU A 460 24.54 -8.80 -9.02
CA LEU A 460 24.84 -7.51 -9.62
C LEU A 460 24.36 -6.40 -8.68
N ILE A 461 25.30 -5.60 -8.19
CA ILE A 461 25.03 -4.45 -7.31
C ILE A 461 25.20 -3.18 -8.14
N PHE A 462 24.14 -2.40 -8.30
CA PHE A 462 24.18 -1.11 -8.98
C PHE A 462 24.27 0.03 -7.97
N TYR A 463 25.16 0.98 -8.26
CA TYR A 463 25.22 2.29 -7.57
C TYR A 463 25.03 3.38 -8.62
N ALA A 464 24.05 4.27 -8.42
CA ALA A 464 23.98 5.51 -9.18
C ALA A 464 24.85 6.56 -8.48
N LEU A 465 25.99 6.93 -9.07
CA LEU A 465 26.78 8.09 -8.62
C LEU A 465 26.11 9.38 -9.12
N GLY A 466 24.99 9.75 -8.51
CA GLY A 466 24.36 11.05 -8.73
C GLY A 466 25.19 12.16 -8.06
N ARG A 467 25.89 12.99 -8.84
CA ARG A 467 26.48 14.22 -8.32
C ARG A 467 25.37 15.16 -7.88
N TYR A 468 25.29 15.44 -6.58
CA TYR A 468 24.54 16.60 -6.09
C TYR A 468 25.12 17.87 -6.72
N PRO A 469 24.30 18.79 -7.27
CA PRO A 469 24.82 20.08 -7.69
C PRO A 469 25.33 20.84 -6.47
N ASP A 470 26.56 21.33 -6.56
CA ASP A 470 27.18 22.17 -5.54
C ASP A 470 26.25 23.34 -5.17
N ARG A 471 26.09 23.54 -3.85
CA ARG A 471 25.41 24.73 -3.30
C ARG A 471 26.02 25.99 -3.90
N PRO A 472 25.23 27.00 -4.31
CA PRO A 472 25.76 28.35 -4.40
C PRO A 472 26.20 28.77 -3.00
N ARG A 473 27.49 29.06 -2.83
CA ARG A 473 28.00 29.71 -1.61
C ARG A 473 27.27 31.04 -1.45
N SER A 474 26.44 31.18 -0.41
CA SER A 474 25.95 32.49 0.01
C SER A 474 27.14 33.31 0.49
N LYS A 475 27.51 34.35 -0.26
CA LYS A 475 28.42 35.38 0.24
C LYS A 475 27.70 36.14 1.35
N SER A 476 28.19 35.98 2.57
CA SER A 476 28.04 36.95 3.64
C SER A 476 28.73 38.26 3.23
N GLY A 477 28.01 39.37 3.27
CA GLY A 477 28.54 40.72 3.10
C GLY A 477 27.54 41.72 3.65
N ALA A 478 27.83 42.24 4.83
CA ALA A 478 27.11 43.32 5.51
C ALA A 478 27.18 44.63 4.73
N THR A 479 26.17 45.49 4.87
CA THR A 479 26.23 46.84 5.51
C THR A 479 24.93 47.63 5.29
N GLU A 480 24.45 48.27 6.36
CA GLU A 480 23.81 49.61 6.51
C GLU A 480 23.15 50.27 5.27
N ARG A 481 21.97 50.89 5.30
CA ARG A 481 21.23 51.67 6.31
C ARG A 481 19.72 51.49 6.15
#